data_AF-A0A970B4E2-F1
#
_entry.id   AF-A0A970B4E2-F1
#
_cell.length_a   1.000
_cell.length_b   1.000
_cell.length_c   1.000
_cell.angle_alpha   90.00
_cell.angle_beta   90.00
_cell.angle_gamma   90.00
#
_symmetry.space_group_name_H-M   'P 1'
#
loop_
_entity.id
_entity.type
_entity.pdbx_description
1 polymer ?
#
loop_
_entity_poly.entity_id
_entity_poly.type
_entity_poly.pdbx_seq_one_letter_code
_entity_poly.pdbx_strand_id
1 'polypeptide(L)'
;VLEDNCRTPSGVSYMLENREIMMRMFPELFQQNRIEPVDRYPELLRRTLASVAPAKCEGEPVVVILTPGHFNSAYYEHSFLADLMGVELVEGQDLFVEGGFVWMRTTEGPRRVDVIYRRIDDAFVDPLCFRPDSMLGVPGLMRACRAGNVTLANAPGTGVADDKAVYAYVPDIIRYYLSEEPILSNVPTYVCWDEKQREHVLANLDALVVKSVKLSIITTKDFFHVTNVVV
;
A
#
# COMPACT_ATOMS: atom_id res chain seq x y z
N VAL A 1 -7.00 9.71 -13.93
CA VAL A 1 -6.75 9.07 -12.62
C VAL A 1 -7.27 10.00 -11.53
N LEU A 2 -8.02 9.51 -10.53
CA LEU A 2 -8.57 10.36 -9.45
C LEU A 2 -7.64 10.47 -8.24
N GLU A 3 -6.94 9.38 -7.90
CA GLU A 3 -6.03 9.26 -6.77
C GLU A 3 -5.13 8.04 -6.99
N ASP A 4 -3.91 8.10 -6.48
CA ASP A 4 -2.95 7.00 -6.45
C ASP A 4 -2.88 6.43 -5.03
N ASN A 5 -2.66 5.12 -4.88
CA ASN A 5 -2.60 4.46 -3.57
C ASN A 5 -1.33 3.60 -3.48
N CYS A 6 -0.26 4.17 -2.92
CA CYS A 6 1.08 3.59 -2.95
C CYS A 6 1.52 3.01 -1.59
N ARG A 7 0.77 3.25 -0.50
CA ARG A 7 1.04 2.72 0.84
C ARG A 7 0.61 1.26 0.96
N THR A 8 -0.59 1.02 1.48
CA THR A 8 -1.17 -0.29 1.80
C THR A 8 -2.53 -0.45 1.10
N PRO A 9 -2.58 -0.43 -0.24
CA PRO A 9 -3.83 -0.48 -0.99
C PRO A 9 -4.66 -1.73 -0.64
N SER A 10 -5.97 -1.57 -0.60
CA SER A 10 -6.93 -2.62 -0.25
C SER A 10 -8.08 -2.69 -1.26
N GLY A 11 -8.92 -3.71 -1.14
CA GLY A 11 -10.18 -3.85 -1.90
C GLY A 11 -10.23 -5.04 -2.85
N VAL A 12 -9.12 -5.76 -2.99
CA VAL A 12 -9.03 -6.95 -3.85
C VAL A 12 -9.94 -8.06 -3.37
N SER A 13 -10.13 -8.20 -2.05
CA SER A 13 -11.06 -9.18 -1.49
C SER A 13 -12.48 -8.98 -2.04
N TYR A 14 -12.98 -7.74 -2.04
CA TYR A 14 -14.27 -7.41 -2.64
C TYR A 14 -14.33 -7.72 -4.14
N MET A 15 -13.27 -7.45 -4.89
CA MET A 15 -13.22 -7.77 -6.33
C MET A 15 -13.40 -9.28 -6.57
N LEU A 16 -12.70 -10.11 -5.81
CA LEU A 16 -12.74 -11.57 -5.92
C LEU A 16 -14.09 -12.12 -5.48
N GLU A 17 -14.57 -11.71 -4.30
CA GLU A 17 -15.86 -12.15 -3.75
C GLU A 17 -17.04 -11.72 -4.62
N ASN A 18 -17.03 -10.48 -5.13
CA ASN A 18 -18.07 -10.03 -6.06
C ASN A 18 -18.11 -10.87 -7.33
N ARG A 19 -16.94 -11.29 -7.85
CA ARG A 19 -16.88 -12.18 -9.02
C ARG A 19 -17.49 -13.55 -8.69
N GLU A 20 -17.11 -14.13 -7.56
CA GLU A 20 -17.59 -15.44 -7.12
C GLU A 20 -19.11 -15.45 -6.93
N ILE A 21 -19.65 -14.42 -6.25
CA ILE A 21 -21.09 -14.26 -6.04
C ILE A 21 -21.82 -14.11 -7.38
N MET A 22 -21.32 -13.27 -8.28
CA MET A 22 -21.95 -13.08 -9.60
C MET A 22 -21.98 -14.37 -10.43
N MET A 23 -20.91 -15.17 -10.40
CA MET A 23 -20.86 -16.46 -11.09
C MET A 23 -21.86 -17.48 -10.51
N ARG A 24 -22.10 -17.43 -9.20
CA ARG A 24 -23.09 -18.28 -8.52
C ARG A 24 -24.52 -17.85 -8.77
N MET A 25 -24.79 -16.55 -8.73
CA MET A 25 -26.15 -15.99 -8.84
C MET A 25 -26.64 -15.89 -10.28
N PHE A 26 -25.74 -15.66 -11.24
CA PHE A 26 -26.10 -15.41 -12.65
C PHE A 26 -25.20 -16.20 -13.62
N PRO A 27 -25.11 -17.54 -13.51
CA PRO A 27 -24.22 -18.34 -14.33
C PRO A 27 -24.48 -18.19 -15.84
N GLU A 28 -25.71 -17.93 -16.25
CA GLU A 28 -26.08 -17.72 -17.66
C GLU A 28 -25.37 -16.50 -18.26
N LEU A 29 -25.15 -15.43 -17.49
CA LEU A 29 -24.42 -14.25 -17.96
C LEU A 29 -22.97 -14.59 -18.31
N PHE A 30 -22.34 -15.50 -17.57
CA PHE A 30 -20.96 -15.94 -17.80
C PHE A 30 -20.85 -16.96 -18.94
N GLN A 31 -21.93 -17.68 -19.26
CA GLN A 31 -21.97 -18.55 -20.45
C GLN A 31 -22.15 -17.73 -21.73
N GLN A 32 -22.92 -16.64 -21.67
CA GLN A 32 -23.23 -15.81 -22.83
C GLN A 32 -22.14 -14.77 -23.15
N ASN A 33 -21.31 -14.43 -22.16
CA ASN A 33 -20.27 -13.41 -22.30
C ASN A 33 -18.88 -14.01 -22.02
N ARG A 34 -17.86 -13.57 -22.76
CA ARG A 34 -16.46 -13.94 -22.48
C ARG A 34 -15.89 -12.99 -21.43
N ILE A 35 -16.13 -13.31 -20.16
CA ILE A 35 -15.65 -12.51 -19.02
C ILE A 35 -14.26 -13.01 -18.60
N GLU A 36 -13.28 -12.10 -18.58
CA GLU A 36 -11.90 -12.43 -18.17
C GLU A 36 -11.85 -12.83 -16.68
N PRO A 37 -11.21 -13.96 -16.33
CA PRO A 37 -11.03 -14.38 -14.95
C PRO A 37 -10.17 -13.41 -14.12
N VAL A 38 -10.45 -13.31 -12.82
CA VAL A 38 -9.70 -12.47 -11.87
C VAL A 38 -9.14 -13.27 -10.69
N ASP A 39 -9.48 -14.55 -10.60
CA ASP A 39 -9.10 -15.50 -9.55
C ASP A 39 -7.60 -15.79 -9.50
N ARG A 40 -6.85 -15.50 -10.57
CA ARG A 40 -5.38 -15.61 -10.62
C ARG A 40 -4.65 -14.53 -9.81
N TYR A 41 -5.34 -13.52 -9.30
CA TYR A 41 -4.71 -12.39 -8.60
C TYR A 41 -3.78 -12.83 -7.45
N PRO A 42 -4.18 -13.72 -6.51
CA PRO A 42 -3.33 -14.09 -5.38
C PRO A 42 -2.05 -14.80 -5.82
N GLU A 43 -2.14 -15.70 -6.81
CA GLU A 43 -0.98 -16.40 -7.37
C GLU A 43 0.01 -15.39 -8.00
N LEU A 44 -0.50 -14.45 -8.80
CA LEU A 44 0.31 -13.40 -9.42
C LEU A 44 0.95 -12.50 -8.36
N LEU A 45 0.23 -12.15 -7.30
CA LEU A 45 0.75 -11.37 -6.18
C LEU A 45 1.87 -12.12 -5.47
N ARG A 46 1.66 -13.39 -5.09
CA ARG A 46 2.70 -14.22 -4.47
C ARG A 46 3.94 -14.32 -5.33
N ARG A 47 3.78 -14.57 -6.64
CA ARG A 47 4.91 -14.62 -7.58
C ARG A 47 5.65 -13.28 -7.66
N THR A 48 4.91 -12.17 -7.65
CA THR A 48 5.50 -10.82 -7.67
C THR A 48 6.28 -10.56 -6.38
N LEU A 49 5.74 -10.91 -5.21
CA LEU A 49 6.42 -10.80 -3.93
C LEU A 49 7.69 -11.68 -3.89
N ALA A 50 7.62 -12.92 -4.36
CA ALA A 50 8.78 -13.80 -4.45
C ALA A 50 9.86 -13.25 -5.40
N SER A 51 9.47 -12.57 -6.49
CA SER A 51 10.42 -11.99 -7.46
C SER A 51 11.28 -10.86 -6.90
N VAL A 52 10.88 -10.26 -5.78
CA VAL A 52 11.64 -9.20 -5.09
C VAL A 52 12.38 -9.71 -3.86
N ALA A 53 12.57 -11.03 -3.74
CA ALA A 53 13.39 -11.61 -2.69
C ALA A 53 14.83 -11.02 -2.70
N PRO A 54 15.42 -10.77 -1.53
CA PRO A 54 16.77 -10.23 -1.45
C PRO A 54 17.80 -11.19 -2.06
N ALA A 55 18.90 -10.67 -2.59
CA ALA A 55 19.97 -11.48 -3.18
C ALA A 55 20.59 -12.51 -2.21
N LYS A 56 20.40 -12.34 -0.91
CA LYS A 56 20.84 -13.26 0.15
C LYS A 56 19.83 -14.36 0.47
N CYS A 57 18.70 -14.42 -0.24
CA CYS A 57 17.74 -15.51 -0.14
C CYS A 57 18.35 -16.74 -0.83
N GLU A 58 18.39 -17.86 -0.10
CA GLU A 58 18.91 -19.12 -0.61
C GLU A 58 17.73 -20.07 -0.87
N GLY A 59 17.44 -20.32 -2.14
CA GLY A 59 16.34 -21.22 -2.53
C GLY A 59 15.00 -20.51 -2.70
N GLU A 60 13.91 -21.20 -2.32
CA GLU A 60 12.54 -20.71 -2.46
C GLU A 60 12.24 -19.63 -1.40
N PRO A 61 11.87 -18.40 -1.80
CA PRO A 61 11.64 -17.31 -0.86
C PRO A 61 10.50 -17.58 0.12
N VAL A 62 10.76 -17.33 1.41
CA VAL A 62 9.69 -17.34 2.42
C VAL A 62 9.01 -15.98 2.45
N VAL A 63 7.78 -15.96 1.93
CA VAL A 63 6.89 -14.79 1.91
C VAL A 63 5.89 -14.88 3.08
N VAL A 64 5.65 -13.78 3.78
CA VAL A 64 4.63 -13.68 4.83
C VAL A 64 3.81 -12.39 4.69
N ILE A 65 2.59 -12.37 5.22
CA ILE A 65 1.79 -11.14 5.38
C ILE A 65 1.89 -10.66 6.83
N LEU A 66 2.46 -9.47 7.04
CA LEU A 66 2.50 -8.84 8.36
C LEU A 66 1.23 -8.01 8.58
N THR A 67 0.40 -8.41 9.54
CA THR A 67 -0.89 -7.79 9.87
C THR A 67 -0.84 -7.09 11.23
N PRO A 68 -1.57 -5.97 11.43
CA PRO A 68 -1.75 -5.35 12.75
C PRO A 68 -2.72 -6.12 13.66
N GLY A 69 -3.29 -7.23 13.17
CA GLY A 69 -4.19 -8.10 13.93
C GLY A 69 -5.68 -7.82 13.74
N HIS A 70 -6.50 -8.65 14.39
CA HIS A 70 -7.96 -8.74 14.22
C HIS A 70 -8.77 -7.46 14.50
N PHE A 71 -8.23 -6.47 15.22
CA PHE A 71 -8.92 -5.20 15.46
C PHE A 71 -8.83 -4.22 14.28
N ASN A 72 -8.11 -4.57 13.22
CA ASN A 72 -8.06 -3.76 12.00
C ASN A 72 -9.23 -4.08 11.06
N SER A 73 -9.84 -3.05 10.47
CA SER A 73 -11.00 -3.20 9.59
C SER A 73 -10.72 -4.01 8.32
N ALA A 74 -9.47 -4.03 7.84
CA ALA A 74 -9.04 -4.80 6.67
C ALA A 74 -8.49 -6.18 7.04
N TYR A 75 -8.55 -6.60 8.31
CA TYR A 75 -7.98 -7.89 8.75
C TYR A 75 -8.52 -9.08 7.96
N TYR A 76 -9.81 -9.08 7.63
CA TYR A 76 -10.42 -10.10 6.77
C TYR A 76 -9.69 -10.23 5.42
N GLU A 77 -9.37 -9.11 4.77
CA GLU A 77 -8.64 -9.14 3.50
C GLU A 77 -7.21 -9.68 3.69
N HIS A 78 -6.57 -9.35 4.81
CA HIS A 78 -5.22 -9.85 5.10
C HIS A 78 -5.22 -11.38 5.24
N SER A 79 -6.15 -11.91 6.05
CA SER A 79 -6.29 -13.35 6.24
C SER A 79 -6.74 -14.07 4.96
N PHE A 80 -7.65 -13.46 4.19
CA PHE A 80 -8.14 -14.00 2.93
C PHE A 80 -7.02 -14.11 1.89
N LEU A 81 -6.21 -13.05 1.75
CA LEU A 81 -5.06 -13.09 0.83
C LEU A 81 -3.97 -14.06 1.31
N ALA A 82 -3.72 -14.16 2.62
CA ALA A 82 -2.75 -15.12 3.15
C ALA A 82 -3.14 -16.56 2.80
N ASP A 83 -4.41 -16.91 3.01
CA ASP A 83 -4.97 -18.22 2.68
C ASP A 83 -4.89 -18.52 1.18
N LEU A 84 -5.38 -17.62 0.33
CA LEU A 84 -5.36 -17.82 -1.13
C LEU A 84 -3.95 -17.86 -1.72
N MET A 85 -2.99 -17.12 -1.14
CA MET A 85 -1.60 -17.20 -1.55
C MET A 85 -0.89 -18.43 -0.98
N GLY A 86 -1.43 -19.07 0.06
CA GLY A 86 -0.76 -20.14 0.81
C GLY A 86 0.52 -19.65 1.48
N VAL A 87 0.45 -18.50 2.16
CA VAL A 87 1.54 -17.89 2.93
C VAL A 87 1.10 -17.63 4.36
N GLU A 88 2.05 -17.52 5.29
CA GLU A 88 1.73 -17.27 6.69
C GLU A 88 1.21 -15.84 6.92
N LEU A 89 0.13 -15.74 7.69
CA LEU A 89 -0.34 -14.49 8.27
C LEU A 89 0.30 -14.32 9.65
N VAL A 90 1.09 -13.28 9.83
CA VAL A 90 1.89 -13.08 11.05
C VAL A 90 1.64 -11.70 11.66
N GLU A 91 1.70 -11.61 12.99
CA GLU A 91 1.75 -10.36 13.73
C GLU A 91 3.21 -10.03 14.13
N GLY A 92 3.46 -8.81 14.59
CA GLY A 92 4.82 -8.36 14.95
C GLY A 92 5.53 -9.25 15.97
N GLN A 93 4.78 -9.83 16.92
CA GLN A 93 5.29 -10.73 17.97
C GLN A 93 5.76 -12.10 17.46
N ASP A 94 5.24 -12.54 16.31
CA ASP A 94 5.60 -13.80 15.68
C ASP A 94 6.96 -13.71 14.97
N LEU A 95 7.43 -12.48 14.73
CA LEU A 95 8.69 -12.18 14.07
C LEU A 95 9.73 -11.64 15.06
N PHE A 96 11.00 -11.86 14.77
CA PHE A 96 12.11 -11.24 15.49
C PHE A 96 13.32 -11.06 14.58
N VAL A 97 14.21 -10.13 14.94
CA VAL A 97 15.45 -9.88 14.22
C VAL A 97 16.64 -10.43 15.01
N GLU A 98 17.41 -11.31 14.39
CA GLU A 98 18.62 -11.90 14.97
C GLU A 98 19.69 -12.08 13.88
N GLY A 99 20.95 -11.75 14.19
CA GLY A 99 22.03 -11.77 13.20
C GLY A 99 21.82 -10.83 12.00
N GLY A 100 20.90 -9.85 12.13
CA GLY A 100 20.49 -8.97 11.05
C GLY A 100 19.47 -9.56 10.07
N PHE A 101 19.02 -10.80 10.28
CA PHE A 101 17.97 -11.45 9.50
C PHE A 101 16.65 -11.44 10.27
N VAL A 102 15.54 -11.53 9.53
CA VAL A 102 14.20 -11.66 10.13
C VAL A 102 13.82 -13.13 10.20
N TRP A 103 13.32 -13.54 11.36
CA TRP A 103 12.93 -14.90 11.66
C TRP A 103 11.50 -14.93 12.14
N MET A 104 10.75 -15.93 11.70
CA MET A 104 9.43 -16.28 12.17
C MET A 104 9.53 -17.39 13.21
N ARG A 105 8.82 -17.24 14.33
CA ARG A 105 8.71 -18.26 15.37
C ARG A 105 7.83 -19.40 14.87
N THR A 106 8.35 -20.62 14.87
CA THR A 106 7.56 -21.83 14.58
C THR A 106 7.81 -22.89 15.65
N THR A 107 6.96 -23.91 15.70
CA THR A 107 7.10 -25.04 16.62
C THR A 107 8.33 -25.90 16.34
N GLU A 108 8.81 -25.92 15.09
CA GLU A 108 9.97 -26.70 14.65
C GLU A 108 11.29 -25.90 14.76
N GLY A 109 11.20 -24.63 15.16
CA GLY A 109 12.32 -23.71 15.25
C GLY A 109 12.12 -22.43 14.44
N PRO A 110 13.05 -21.48 14.52
CA PRO A 110 12.94 -20.23 13.77
C PRO A 110 13.10 -20.47 12.27
N ARG A 111 12.14 -19.98 11.48
CA ARG A 111 12.19 -20.02 10.01
C ARG A 111 12.55 -18.64 9.48
N ARG A 112 13.56 -18.56 8.62
CA ARG A 112 13.96 -17.28 8.02
C ARG A 112 12.86 -16.74 7.10
N VAL A 113 12.61 -15.44 7.18
CA VAL A 113 11.66 -14.71 6.33
C VAL A 113 12.43 -13.82 5.36
N ASP A 114 12.10 -13.90 4.08
CA ASP A 114 12.81 -13.17 3.01
C ASP A 114 12.02 -11.99 2.49
N VAL A 115 10.68 -12.12 2.42
CA VAL A 115 9.79 -11.06 1.94
C VAL A 115 8.61 -10.90 2.87
N ILE A 116 8.34 -9.67 3.28
CA ILE A 116 7.19 -9.33 4.13
C ILE A 116 6.27 -8.43 3.33
N TYR A 117 5.09 -8.94 2.99
CA TYR A 117 3.98 -8.12 2.53
C TYR A 117 3.33 -7.45 3.73
N ARG A 118 3.73 -6.21 4.01
CA ARG A 118 3.25 -5.47 5.18
C ARG A 118 1.87 -4.88 4.91
N ARG A 119 0.98 -5.06 5.88
CA ARG A 119 -0.33 -4.40 5.95
C ARG A 119 -0.41 -3.46 7.16
N ILE A 120 0.75 -2.91 7.54
CA ILE A 120 0.96 -1.98 8.64
C ILE A 120 1.63 -0.72 8.09
N ASP A 121 1.20 0.46 8.56
CA ASP A 121 1.79 1.74 8.20
C ASP A 121 3.24 1.88 8.71
N ASP A 122 4.05 2.66 7.98
CA ASP A 122 5.48 2.84 8.23
C ASP A 122 5.77 3.21 9.69
N ALA A 123 4.97 4.12 10.25
CA ALA A 123 5.15 4.62 11.60
C ALA A 123 5.13 3.52 12.66
N PHE A 124 4.50 2.37 12.39
CA PHE A 124 4.30 1.29 13.34
C PHE A 124 5.18 0.06 13.08
N VAL A 125 5.92 0.01 11.96
CA VAL A 125 6.58 -1.21 11.48
C VAL A 125 7.85 -1.59 12.27
N ASP A 126 8.54 -0.62 12.88
CA ASP A 126 9.74 -0.84 13.68
C ASP A 126 9.84 0.21 14.81
N PRO A 127 9.64 -0.17 16.08
CA PRO A 127 9.69 0.76 17.20
C PRO A 127 11.09 1.32 17.49
N LEU A 128 12.16 0.72 16.94
CA LEU A 128 13.52 1.25 17.08
C LEU A 128 13.84 2.36 16.06
N CYS A 129 13.00 2.52 15.03
CA CYS A 129 13.20 3.48 13.96
C CYS A 129 12.10 4.55 13.90
N PHE A 130 10.86 4.18 14.24
CA PHE A 130 9.69 5.04 14.12
C PHE A 130 9.04 5.29 15.48
N ARG A 131 7.78 4.91 15.67
CA ARG A 131 7.05 5.11 16.92
C ARG A 131 7.55 4.13 17.99
N PRO A 132 8.20 4.61 19.06
CA PRO A 132 8.75 3.73 20.10
C PRO A 132 7.67 3.03 20.93
N ASP A 133 6.44 3.54 20.91
CA ASP A 133 5.27 2.96 21.57
C ASP A 133 4.53 1.93 20.69
N SER A 134 4.99 1.66 19.47
CA SER A 134 4.38 0.67 18.59
C SER A 134 4.57 -0.75 19.13
N MET A 135 3.45 -1.46 19.28
CA MET A 135 3.40 -2.89 19.59
C MET A 135 3.10 -3.76 18.36
N LEU A 136 2.93 -3.15 17.18
CA LEU A 136 2.51 -3.85 15.96
C LEU A 136 3.70 -4.31 15.09
N GLY A 137 4.83 -3.62 15.22
CA GLY A 137 6.02 -3.82 14.40
C GLY A 137 6.99 -4.85 14.95
N VAL A 138 8.15 -4.95 14.30
CA VAL A 138 9.24 -5.85 14.67
C VAL A 138 10.49 -5.03 14.98
N PRO A 139 11.00 -5.03 16.22
CA PRO A 139 12.19 -4.27 16.58
C PRO A 139 13.40 -4.62 15.70
N GLY A 140 13.97 -3.61 15.04
CA GLY A 140 15.16 -3.77 14.19
C GLY A 140 14.89 -4.18 12.75
N LEU A 141 13.62 -4.28 12.35
CA LEU A 141 13.21 -4.65 10.99
C LEU A 141 13.76 -3.70 9.93
N MET A 142 13.77 -2.38 10.20
CA MET A 142 14.31 -1.41 9.24
C MET A 142 15.81 -1.57 9.05
N ARG A 143 16.54 -2.00 10.09
CA ARG A 143 17.97 -2.31 9.98
C ARG A 143 18.19 -3.53 9.10
N ALA A 144 17.40 -4.60 9.27
CA ALA A 144 17.47 -5.80 8.44
C ALA A 144 17.13 -5.50 6.97
N CYS A 145 16.07 -4.71 6.74
CA CYS A 145 15.68 -4.28 5.40
C CYS A 145 16.79 -3.46 4.73
N ARG A 146 17.36 -2.47 5.43
CA ARG A 146 18.45 -1.63 4.90
C ARG A 146 19.74 -2.42 4.63
N ALA A 147 19.97 -3.52 5.36
CA ALA A 147 21.10 -4.42 5.12
C ALA A 147 20.88 -5.39 3.94
N GLY A 148 19.72 -5.32 3.26
CA GLY A 148 19.35 -6.21 2.16
C GLY A 148 19.11 -7.65 2.60
N ASN A 149 18.70 -7.86 3.85
CA ASN A 149 18.47 -9.20 4.42
C ASN A 149 17.00 -9.64 4.37
N VAL A 150 16.08 -8.70 4.14
CA VAL A 150 14.64 -8.90 3.97
C VAL A 150 14.10 -7.81 3.04
N THR A 151 13.08 -8.12 2.25
CA THR A 151 12.36 -7.13 1.44
C THR A 151 11.01 -6.81 2.09
N LEU A 152 10.69 -5.52 2.21
CA LEU A 152 9.37 -5.05 2.63
C LEU A 152 8.55 -4.63 1.40
N ALA A 153 7.35 -5.17 1.28
CA ALA A 153 6.41 -4.84 0.23
C ALA A 153 5.11 -4.30 0.85
N ASN A 154 4.63 -3.10 0.53
CA ASN A 154 5.32 -2.05 -0.23
C ASN A 154 6.52 -1.50 0.57
N ALA A 155 7.47 -0.86 -0.12
CA ALA A 155 8.62 -0.28 0.53
C ALA A 155 8.20 0.82 1.54
N PRO A 156 8.91 1.01 2.66
CA PRO A 156 8.74 2.20 3.49
C PRO A 156 9.05 3.48 2.69
N GLY A 157 8.26 4.53 2.89
CA GLY A 157 8.40 5.83 2.25
C GLY A 157 7.60 6.02 0.96
N THR A 158 6.86 5.01 0.48
CA THR A 158 6.03 5.13 -0.74
C THR A 158 4.90 6.16 -0.61
N GLY A 159 4.56 6.57 0.62
CA GLY A 159 3.55 7.59 0.88
C GLY A 159 3.88 8.99 0.36
N VAL A 160 5.13 9.22 -0.10
CA VAL A 160 5.47 10.46 -0.82
C VAL A 160 4.90 10.47 -2.24
N ALA A 161 4.75 9.30 -2.87
CA ALA A 161 4.30 9.17 -4.25
C ALA A 161 2.78 9.34 -4.39
N ASP A 162 2.02 8.94 -3.37
CA ASP A 162 0.56 9.11 -3.32
C ASP A 162 0.13 10.39 -2.57
N ASP A 163 1.06 11.28 -2.25
CA ASP A 163 0.72 12.55 -1.63
C ASP A 163 -0.09 13.41 -2.61
N LYS A 164 -1.17 14.03 -2.11
CA LYS A 164 -2.05 14.87 -2.93
C LYS A 164 -1.30 16.02 -3.61
N ALA A 165 -0.23 16.55 -3.00
CA ALA A 165 0.58 17.58 -3.62
C ALA A 165 1.39 17.03 -4.80
N VAL A 166 1.85 15.78 -4.72
CA VAL A 166 2.61 15.10 -5.79
C VAL A 166 1.70 14.69 -6.93
N TYR A 167 0.43 14.34 -6.66
CA TYR A 167 -0.56 14.01 -7.68
C TYR A 167 -0.68 15.07 -8.79
N ALA A 168 -0.60 16.37 -8.44
CA ALA A 168 -0.65 17.46 -9.41
C ALA A 168 0.49 17.42 -10.45
N TYR A 169 1.61 16.77 -10.11
CA TYR A 169 2.82 16.70 -10.93
C TYR A 169 3.02 15.35 -11.62
N VAL A 170 2.15 14.36 -11.42
CA VAL A 170 2.26 13.04 -12.08
C VAL A 170 2.39 13.14 -13.61
N PRO A 171 1.66 14.03 -14.32
CA PRO A 171 1.86 14.23 -15.75
C PRO A 171 3.30 14.63 -16.13
N ASP A 172 3.91 15.53 -15.36
CA ASP A 172 5.27 16.01 -15.60
C ASP A 172 6.32 14.97 -15.20
N ILE A 173 6.05 14.18 -14.16
CA ILE A 173 6.85 13.01 -13.77
C ILE A 173 6.90 12.00 -14.93
N ILE A 174 5.76 11.69 -15.56
CA ILE A 174 5.70 10.79 -16.72
C ILE A 174 6.57 11.32 -17.86
N ARG A 175 6.41 12.59 -18.24
CA ARG A 175 7.22 13.22 -19.29
C ARG A 175 8.70 13.20 -18.96
N TYR A 176 9.06 13.49 -17.72
CA TYR A 176 10.45 13.54 -17.27
C TYR A 176 11.13 12.17 -17.29
N TYR A 177 10.50 11.13 -16.74
CA TYR A 177 11.12 9.81 -16.60
C TYR A 177 10.96 8.92 -17.83
N LEU A 178 9.84 9.02 -18.54
CA LEU A 178 9.52 8.14 -19.67
C LEU A 178 9.70 8.83 -21.03
N SER A 179 9.84 10.16 -21.08
CA SER A 179 9.83 10.93 -22.34
C SER A 179 8.57 10.67 -23.18
N GLU A 180 7.44 10.43 -22.50
CA GLU A 180 6.15 10.11 -23.10
C GLU A 180 5.06 11.07 -22.61
N GLU A 181 3.98 11.19 -23.38
CA GLU A 181 2.78 11.88 -22.91
C GLU A 181 1.89 10.95 -22.08
N PRO A 182 1.29 11.44 -20.98
CA PRO A 182 0.39 10.63 -20.15
C PRO A 182 -0.80 10.08 -20.95
N ILE A 183 -0.95 8.75 -20.97
CA ILE A 183 -2.10 8.08 -21.60
C ILE A 183 -3.40 8.38 -20.83
N LEU A 184 -3.33 8.36 -19.49
CA LEU A 184 -4.45 8.66 -18.62
C LEU A 184 -4.29 10.08 -18.06
N SER A 185 -5.29 10.93 -18.30
CA SER A 185 -5.27 12.30 -17.78
C SER A 185 -5.58 12.33 -16.29
N ASN A 186 -4.92 13.26 -15.57
CA ASN A 186 -5.34 13.66 -14.23
C ASN A 186 -6.52 14.62 -14.32
N VAL A 187 -7.29 14.70 -13.23
CA VAL A 187 -8.29 15.75 -13.10
C VAL A 187 -7.54 17.07 -12.89
N PRO A 188 -7.96 18.18 -13.52
CA PRO A 188 -7.36 19.50 -13.27
C PRO A 188 -7.26 19.76 -11.78
N THR A 189 -6.05 20.03 -11.31
CA THR A 189 -5.75 20.10 -9.89
C THR A 189 -4.93 21.34 -9.58
N TYR A 190 -5.42 22.13 -8.64
CA TYR A 190 -4.81 23.39 -8.23
C TYR A 190 -4.09 23.23 -6.89
N VAL A 191 -2.91 23.84 -6.81
CA VAL A 191 -2.03 23.81 -5.65
C VAL A 191 -2.01 25.17 -4.97
N CYS A 192 -2.54 25.25 -3.74
CA CYS A 192 -2.76 26.55 -3.07
C CYS A 192 -1.49 27.23 -2.53
N TRP A 193 -0.31 26.62 -2.67
CA TRP A 193 0.96 27.30 -2.40
C TRP A 193 1.40 28.20 -3.55
N ASP A 194 0.92 27.94 -4.78
CA ASP A 194 1.07 28.87 -5.89
C ASP A 194 0.01 29.97 -5.76
N GLU A 195 0.47 31.22 -5.78
CA GLU A 195 -0.39 32.38 -5.52
C GLU A 195 -1.50 32.54 -6.56
N LYS A 196 -1.20 32.30 -7.84
CA LYS A 196 -2.18 32.45 -8.93
C LYS A 196 -3.24 31.35 -8.87
N GLN A 197 -2.81 30.11 -8.61
CA GLN A 197 -3.74 29.00 -8.45
C GLN A 197 -4.61 29.18 -7.21
N ARG A 198 -4.05 29.69 -6.10
CA ARG A 198 -4.80 30.01 -4.88
C ARG A 198 -5.85 31.09 -5.13
N GLU A 199 -5.53 32.16 -5.84
CA GLU A 199 -6.50 33.20 -6.21
C GLU A 199 -7.65 32.63 -7.04
N HIS A 200 -7.35 31.77 -8.01
CA HIS A 200 -8.38 31.08 -8.80
C HIS A 200 -9.28 30.21 -7.92
N VAL A 201 -8.70 29.42 -7.01
CA VAL A 201 -9.45 28.57 -6.07
C VAL A 201 -10.37 29.41 -5.19
N LEU A 202 -9.87 30.51 -4.61
CA LEU A 202 -10.67 31.37 -3.72
C LEU A 202 -11.82 32.06 -4.48
N ALA A 203 -11.62 32.39 -5.75
CA ALA A 203 -12.64 33.03 -6.59
C ALA A 203 -13.75 32.06 -7.06
N ASN A 204 -13.52 30.74 -7.04
CA ASN A 204 -14.42 29.73 -7.59
C ASN A 204 -14.74 28.61 -6.57
N LEU A 205 -14.71 28.93 -5.28
CA LEU A 205 -14.77 27.95 -4.19
C LEU A 205 -16.08 27.13 -4.19
N ASP A 206 -17.16 27.69 -4.71
CA ASP A 206 -18.48 27.07 -4.83
C ASP A 206 -18.55 26.01 -5.95
N ALA A 207 -17.57 25.99 -6.86
CA ALA A 207 -17.51 25.07 -7.98
C ALA A 207 -16.39 24.02 -7.86
N LEU A 208 -15.66 23.99 -6.74
CA LEU A 208 -14.44 23.19 -6.56
C LEU A 208 -14.51 22.28 -5.33
N VAL A 209 -13.79 21.14 -5.38
CA VAL A 209 -13.66 20.23 -4.23
C VAL A 209 -12.30 20.44 -3.56
N VAL A 210 -12.32 21.09 -2.38
CA VAL A 210 -11.10 21.34 -1.60
C VAL A 210 -10.76 20.15 -0.74
N LYS A 211 -9.55 19.60 -0.91
CA LYS A 211 -9.01 18.53 -0.07
C LYS A 211 -7.74 19.00 0.64
N SER A 212 -7.66 18.74 1.95
CA SER A 212 -6.41 18.91 2.69
C SER A 212 -5.40 17.83 2.32
N VAL A 213 -4.14 18.23 2.15
CA VAL A 213 -3.00 17.31 1.97
C VAL A 213 -2.74 16.51 3.25
N LYS A 214 -2.99 17.09 4.44
CA LYS A 214 -2.92 16.36 5.72
C LYS A 214 -4.24 15.66 6.05
N LEU A 215 -4.13 14.44 6.57
CA LEU A 215 -5.25 13.59 7.02
C LEU A 215 -5.76 13.95 8.43
N SER A 216 -5.42 15.12 8.98
CA SER A 216 -5.86 15.59 10.30
C SER A 216 -6.79 16.79 10.20
N ILE A 217 -7.78 16.84 11.09
CA ILE A 217 -8.85 17.85 11.24
C ILE A 217 -8.35 19.27 10.89
N ILE A 218 -8.99 19.87 9.89
CA ILE A 218 -8.73 21.26 9.48
C ILE A 218 -9.45 22.18 10.46
N THR A 219 -8.72 23.02 11.19
CA THR A 219 -9.32 24.19 11.85
C THR A 219 -9.41 25.35 10.86
N THR A 220 -10.33 26.30 11.06
CA THR A 220 -10.46 27.50 10.20
C THR A 220 -9.17 28.34 10.13
N LYS A 221 -8.24 28.20 11.08
CA LYS A 221 -6.91 28.80 11.03
C LYS A 221 -5.94 28.09 10.09
N ASP A 222 -6.10 26.78 9.89
CA ASP A 222 -5.26 25.99 8.99
C ASP A 222 -5.65 26.21 7.52
N PHE A 223 -6.88 26.62 7.25
CA PHE A 223 -7.40 26.80 5.88
C PHE A 223 -6.55 27.77 5.02
N PHE A 224 -5.96 28.79 5.64
CA PHE A 224 -5.18 29.84 4.96
C PHE A 224 -3.66 29.59 4.93
N HIS A 225 -3.16 28.59 5.65
CA HIS A 225 -1.73 28.26 5.73
C HIS A 225 -1.37 26.89 5.14
N VAL A 226 -2.34 26.13 4.65
CA VAL A 226 -2.13 24.74 4.23
C VAL A 226 -1.87 24.63 2.73
N THR A 227 -0.87 23.80 2.40
CA THR A 227 -0.73 23.03 1.17
C THR A 227 -2.04 22.28 0.90
N ASN A 228 -3.08 22.95 0.44
CA ASN A 228 -4.33 22.34 0.03
C ASN A 228 -4.25 22.03 -1.47
N VAL A 229 -4.94 20.96 -1.86
CA VAL A 229 -5.04 20.54 -3.25
C VAL A 229 -6.51 20.51 -3.61
N VAL A 230 -6.84 21.14 -4.73
CA VAL A 230 -8.23 21.38 -5.12
C VAL A 230 -8.47 20.77 -6.49
N VAL A 231 -9.50 19.91 -6.55
CA VAL A 231 -9.90 19.15 -7.74
C VAL A 231 -11.27 19.62 -8.21
#